data_AF-A0A938PVJ7-F1
#
_entry.id   AF-A0A938PVJ7-F1
#
_cell.length_a   1.000
_cell.length_b   1.000
_cell.length_c   1.000
_cell.angle_alpha   90.00
_cell.angle_beta   90.00
_cell.angle_gamma   90.00
#
_symmetry.space_group_name_H-M   'P 1'
#
loop_
_entity.id
_entity.type
_entity.pdbx_description
1 polymer ?
#
loop_
_entity_poly.entity_id
_entity_poly.type
_entity_poly.pdbx_seq_one_letter_code
_entity_poly.pdbx_strand_id
1 'polypeptide(L)'
;MPTPKFKPGQSGNPAGRPKDKTPATMLRKSIAEDIPEIITTLVRLAKEGDVQAAKVLMDRICPSLRPQALPVNIETGATLPETGGNVVNATLNGSIAPDIGSMLIRALAEQSKLIELQEMADRLHRLETLLESRA
;
A
#
# COMPACT_ATOMS: atom_id res chain seq x y z
N MET A 1 -10.91 -24.07 42.06
CA MET A 1 -10.87 -23.27 40.81
C MET A 1 -9.71 -22.29 40.92
N PRO A 2 -8.75 -22.24 39.98
CA PRO A 2 -7.72 -21.20 40.02
C PRO A 2 -8.38 -19.83 39.84
N THR A 3 -8.10 -18.91 40.76
CA THR A 3 -8.62 -17.54 40.73
C THR A 3 -8.00 -16.76 39.57
N PRO A 4 -8.79 -15.99 38.81
CA PRO A 4 -8.25 -15.17 37.73
C PRO A 4 -7.33 -14.08 38.31
N LYS A 5 -6.08 -14.02 37.81
CA LYS A 5 -5.05 -13.05 38.26
C LYS A 5 -5.35 -11.60 37.86
N PHE A 6 -6.33 -11.36 36.99
CA PHE A 6 -6.66 -10.04 36.45
C PHE A 6 -8.17 -9.80 36.45
N LYS A 7 -8.57 -8.54 36.69
CA LYS A 7 -9.98 -8.13 36.71
C LYS A 7 -10.53 -8.01 35.28
N PRO A 8 -11.74 -8.53 35.00
CA PRO A 8 -12.40 -8.30 33.72
C PRO A 8 -12.49 -6.80 33.39
N GLY A 9 -12.12 -6.41 32.17
CA GLY A 9 -12.13 -5.02 31.72
C GLY A 9 -10.91 -4.18 32.13
N GLN A 10 -9.95 -4.73 32.88
CA GLN A 10 -8.72 -4.01 33.29
C GLN A 10 -7.48 -4.76 32.81
N SER A 11 -6.64 -4.09 32.01
CA SER A 11 -5.33 -4.64 31.62
C SER A 11 -4.48 -4.89 32.87
N GLY A 12 -3.91 -6.09 32.98
CA GLY A 12 -2.92 -6.42 34.01
C GLY A 12 -1.61 -5.64 33.89
N ASN A 13 -1.40 -4.96 32.76
CA ASN A 13 -0.30 -4.05 32.53
C ASN A 13 -0.79 -2.77 31.82
N PRO A 14 -1.30 -1.78 32.59
CA PRO A 14 -1.84 -0.53 32.03
C PRO A 14 -0.80 0.31 31.28
N ALA A 15 0.48 0.21 31.65
CA ALA A 15 1.58 0.92 31.00
C ALA A 15 2.08 0.24 29.71
N GLY A 16 1.56 -0.96 29.41
CA GLY A 16 1.97 -1.75 28.26
C GLY A 16 3.39 -2.31 28.36
N ARG A 17 3.86 -2.92 27.27
CA ARG A 17 5.21 -3.49 27.21
C ARG A 17 6.25 -2.38 27.43
N PRO A 18 7.27 -2.58 28.30
CA PRO A 18 8.28 -1.56 28.54
C PRO A 18 8.95 -1.12 27.24
N LYS A 19 8.93 0.19 26.97
CA LYS A 19 9.58 0.78 25.79
C LYS A 19 11.06 0.42 25.79
N ASP A 20 11.59 0.11 24.60
CA ASP A 20 12.99 -0.22 24.34
C ASP A 20 13.62 -1.41 25.06
N LYS A 21 12.89 -2.15 25.89
CA LYS A 21 13.42 -3.33 26.59
C LYS A 21 13.15 -4.64 25.86
N THR A 22 12.87 -4.58 24.57
CA THR A 22 12.77 -5.81 23.78
C THR A 22 14.18 -6.32 23.46
N PRO A 23 14.41 -7.65 23.45
CA PRO A 23 15.71 -8.20 23.09
C PRO A 23 16.22 -7.66 21.74
N ALA A 24 15.33 -7.49 20.76
CA ALA A 24 15.67 -6.91 19.47
C ALA A 24 16.07 -5.43 19.53
N THR A 25 15.43 -4.62 20.39
CA THR A 25 15.83 -3.21 20.56
C THR A 25 17.18 -3.10 21.25
N MET A 26 17.44 -3.93 22.27
CA MET A 26 18.71 -3.96 22.97
C MET A 26 19.85 -4.37 22.04
N LEU A 27 19.65 -5.41 21.22
CA LEU A 27 20.64 -5.86 20.24
C LEU A 27 20.94 -4.80 19.17
N ARG A 28 19.92 -4.08 18.70
CA ARG A 28 20.15 -2.97 17.74
C ARG A 28 20.97 -1.87 18.37
N LYS A 29 20.69 -1.51 19.63
CA LYS A 29 21.47 -0.48 20.36
C LYS A 29 22.91 -0.92 20.56
N SER A 30 23.15 -2.20 20.89
CA SER A 30 24.52 -2.69 21.11
C SER A 30 25.38 -2.75 19.85
N ILE A 31 24.77 -2.83 18.67
CA ILE A 31 25.50 -2.88 17.38
C ILE A 31 25.61 -1.48 16.75
N ALA A 32 24.78 -0.53 17.16
CA ALA A 32 24.63 0.76 16.48
C ALA A 32 25.95 1.56 16.37
N GLU A 33 26.76 1.53 17.43
CA GLU A 33 28.05 2.23 17.47
C GLU A 33 29.10 1.58 16.58
N ASP A 34 29.02 0.26 16.36
CA ASP A 34 29.96 -0.52 15.55
C ASP A 34 29.62 -0.51 14.05
N ILE A 35 28.44 0.01 13.67
CA ILE A 35 27.97 0.04 12.27
C ILE A 35 29.03 0.60 11.30
N PRO A 36 29.71 1.73 11.57
CA PRO A 36 30.70 2.27 10.65
C PRO A 36 31.86 1.31 10.35
N GLU A 37 32.34 0.61 11.37
CA GLU A 37 33.43 -0.36 11.23
C GLU A 37 32.97 -1.63 10.51
N ILE A 38 31.75 -2.10 10.81
CA ILE A 38 31.12 -3.24 10.13
C ILE A 38 30.97 -2.93 8.62
N ILE A 39 30.49 -1.73 8.26
CA ILE A 39 30.36 -1.31 6.86
C ILE A 39 31.72 -1.29 6.17
N THR A 40 32.75 -0.72 6.83
CA THR A 40 34.11 -0.66 6.28
C THR A 40 34.66 -2.06 6.00
N THR A 41 34.43 -3.00 6.93
CA THR A 41 34.83 -4.40 6.78
C THR A 41 34.08 -5.08 5.64
N LEU A 42 32.76 -4.88 5.53
CA LEU A 42 31.96 -5.44 4.43
C LEU A 42 32.41 -4.90 3.06
N VAL A 43 32.78 -3.61 2.96
CA VAL A 43 33.31 -3.03 1.73
C VAL A 43 34.63 -3.68 1.34
N ARG A 44 35.52 -3.94 2.31
CA ARG A 44 36.79 -4.64 2.06
C ARG A 44 36.55 -6.07 1.56
N LEU A 45 35.71 -6.84 2.27
CA LEU A 45 35.38 -8.22 1.87
C LEU A 45 34.72 -8.28 0.48
N ALA A 46 33.81 -7.36 0.18
CA ALA A 46 33.20 -7.28 -1.14
C ALA A 46 34.24 -7.02 -2.25
N LYS A 47 35.22 -6.15 -2.00
CA LYS A 47 36.33 -5.89 -2.94
C LYS A 47 37.28 -7.09 -3.09
N GLU A 48 37.40 -7.91 -2.06
CA GLU A 48 38.20 -9.15 -2.07
C GLU A 48 37.46 -10.33 -2.72
N GLY A 49 36.20 -10.15 -3.12
CA GLY A 49 35.43 -11.15 -3.86
C GLY A 49 34.37 -11.90 -3.03
N ASP A 50 34.08 -11.47 -1.80
CA ASP A 50 32.94 -11.97 -1.05
C ASP A 50 31.62 -11.49 -1.69
N VAL A 51 30.96 -12.41 -2.40
CA VAL A 51 29.71 -12.18 -3.10
C VAL A 51 28.56 -11.82 -2.15
N GLN A 52 28.57 -12.34 -0.91
CA GLN A 52 27.51 -12.03 0.06
C GLN A 52 27.67 -10.62 0.59
N ALA A 53 28.89 -10.21 0.94
CA ALA A 53 29.17 -8.83 1.33
C ALA A 53 28.81 -7.84 0.21
N ALA A 54 29.18 -8.17 -1.03
CA ALA A 54 28.82 -7.39 -2.21
C ALA A 54 27.30 -7.28 -2.39
N LYS A 55 26.55 -8.39 -2.28
CA LYS A 55 25.09 -8.39 -2.40
C LYS A 55 24.42 -7.51 -1.34
N VAL A 56 24.83 -7.62 -0.07
CA VAL A 56 24.27 -6.81 1.03
C VAL A 56 24.45 -5.32 0.77
N LEU A 57 25.61 -4.91 0.24
CA LEU A 57 25.88 -3.51 -0.12
C LEU A 57 25.08 -3.08 -1.35
N MET A 58 25.02 -3.91 -2.39
CA MET A 58 24.27 -3.61 -3.62
C MET A 58 22.77 -3.48 -3.37
N ASP A 59 22.17 -4.31 -2.52
CA ASP A 59 20.75 -4.24 -2.16
C ASP A 59 20.38 -2.92 -1.43
N ARG A 60 21.37 -2.20 -0.89
CA ARG A 60 21.17 -0.90 -0.20
C ARG A 60 21.41 0.31 -1.10
N ILE A 61 22.26 0.16 -2.10
CA ILE A 61 22.63 1.25 -3.02
C ILE A 61 21.77 1.21 -4.29
N CYS A 62 21.52 0.02 -4.83
CA CYS A 62 20.69 -0.16 -6.01
C CYS A 62 19.23 -0.33 -5.58
N PRO A 63 18.33 0.59 -5.93
CA PRO A 63 16.91 0.37 -5.71
C PRO A 63 16.48 -0.89 -6.48
N SER A 64 15.67 -1.73 -5.85
CA SER A 64 15.06 -2.84 -6.57
C SER A 64 14.30 -2.30 -7.77
N LEU A 65 14.55 -2.88 -8.94
CA LEU A 65 13.84 -2.50 -10.16
C LEU A 65 12.36 -2.80 -9.93
N ARG A 66 11.58 -1.76 -9.64
CA ARG A 66 10.13 -1.91 -9.60
C ARG A 66 9.67 -2.08 -11.04
N PRO A 67 8.77 -3.03 -11.33
CA PRO A 67 8.13 -3.09 -12.63
C PRO A 67 7.47 -1.73 -12.88
N GLN A 68 8.01 -0.98 -13.83
CA GLN A 68 7.38 0.23 -14.33
C GLN A 68 6.45 -0.20 -15.44
N ALA A 69 5.15 -0.01 -15.26
CA ALA A 69 4.21 -0.09 -16.36
C ALA A 69 4.58 1.02 -17.35
N LEU A 70 4.75 0.66 -18.62
CA LEU A 70 4.83 1.65 -19.70
C LEU A 70 3.58 2.53 -19.65
N PRO A 71 3.69 3.85 -19.92
CA PRO A 71 2.52 4.71 -19.99
C PRO A 71 1.56 4.16 -21.03
N VAL A 72 0.34 3.86 -20.58
CA VAL A 72 -0.73 3.31 -21.40
C VAL A 72 -1.65 4.46 -21.81
N ASN A 73 -1.79 4.68 -23.11
CA ASN A 73 -2.76 5.63 -23.67
C ASN A 73 -3.98 4.86 -24.14
N ILE A 74 -5.14 5.15 -23.55
CA ILE A 74 -6.44 4.60 -23.97
C ILE A 74 -7.34 5.77 -24.32
N GLU A 75 -7.99 5.67 -25.47
CA GLU A 75 -9.00 6.64 -25.89
C GLU A 75 -10.20 6.57 -24.94
N THR A 76 -10.51 7.69 -24.31
CA THR A 76 -11.69 7.83 -23.46
C THR A 76 -12.93 8.00 -24.32
N GLY A 77 -13.96 7.19 -24.06
CA GLY A 77 -15.27 7.36 -24.68
C GLY A 77 -16.07 8.52 -24.06
N ALA A 78 -17.22 8.83 -24.65
CA ALA A 78 -18.15 9.82 -24.08
C ALA A 78 -18.82 9.32 -22.79
N THR A 79 -18.83 8.01 -22.58
CA THR A 79 -19.43 7.37 -21.40
C THR A 79 -18.46 6.39 -20.73
N LEU A 80 -18.70 6.08 -19.44
CA LEU A 80 -17.92 5.08 -18.70
C LEU A 80 -17.97 3.68 -19.32
N PRO A 81 -19.14 3.17 -19.79
CA PRO A 81 -19.20 1.86 -20.46
C PRO A 81 -18.39 1.82 -21.76
N GLU A 82 -18.40 2.90 -22.54
CA GLU A 82 -17.62 3.01 -23.77
C GLU A 82 -16.11 3.02 -23.48
N THR A 83 -15.70 3.79 -22.48
CA THR A 83 -14.31 3.79 -21.99
C THR A 83 -13.90 2.41 -21.48
N GLY A 84 -14.77 1.71 -20.75
CA GLY A 84 -14.53 0.34 -20.30
C GLY A 84 -14.39 -0.64 -21.46
N GLY A 85 -15.22 -0.52 -22.50
CA GLY A 85 -15.11 -1.30 -23.73
C GLY A 85 -13.77 -1.09 -24.43
N ASN A 86 -13.29 0.15 -24.52
CA ASN A 86 -11.98 0.47 -25.10
C ASN A 86 -10.83 -0.18 -24.32
N VAL A 87 -10.91 -0.17 -22.98
CA VAL A 87 -9.91 -0.84 -22.11
C VAL A 87 -9.89 -2.35 -22.35
N VAL A 88 -11.06 -3.00 -22.42
CA VAL A 88 -11.16 -4.44 -22.69
C VAL A 88 -10.60 -4.77 -24.06
N ASN A 89 -10.97 -4.01 -25.09
CA ASN A 89 -10.47 -4.22 -26.45
C ASN A 89 -8.95 -4.04 -26.54
N ALA A 90 -8.39 -3.01 -25.89
CA ALA A 90 -6.95 -2.79 -25.82
C ALA A 90 -6.19 -3.89 -25.06
N THR A 91 -6.88 -4.56 -24.12
CA THR A 91 -6.31 -5.73 -23.43
C THR A 91 -6.31 -6.95 -24.34
N LEU A 92 -7.44 -7.22 -25.00
CA LEU A 92 -7.61 -8.38 -25.87
C LEU A 92 -6.73 -8.34 -27.12
N ASN A 93 -6.47 -7.16 -27.67
CA ASN A 93 -5.61 -6.98 -28.84
C ASN A 93 -4.11 -6.95 -28.50
N GLY A 94 -3.75 -7.05 -27.21
CA GLY A 94 -2.36 -7.08 -26.74
C GLY A 94 -1.67 -5.71 -26.66
N SER A 95 -2.39 -4.61 -26.82
CA SER A 95 -1.81 -3.26 -26.69
C SER A 95 -1.45 -2.92 -25.23
N ILE A 96 -2.16 -3.51 -24.27
CA ILE A 96 -1.93 -3.32 -22.83
C ILE A 96 -1.85 -4.66 -22.12
N ALA A 97 -1.06 -4.72 -21.05
CA ALA A 97 -0.93 -5.92 -20.25
C ALA A 97 -2.24 -6.21 -19.46
N PRO A 98 -2.63 -7.50 -19.26
CA PRO A 98 -3.88 -7.85 -18.60
C PRO A 98 -4.04 -7.34 -17.16
N ASP A 99 -2.94 -7.24 -16.42
CA ASP A 99 -2.90 -6.67 -15.08
C ASP A 99 -3.27 -5.17 -15.10
N ILE A 100 -2.70 -4.41 -16.03
CA ILE A 100 -3.04 -3.00 -16.25
C ILE A 100 -4.50 -2.85 -16.67
N GLY A 101 -4.98 -3.68 -17.60
CA GLY A 101 -6.38 -3.67 -18.03
C GLY A 101 -7.35 -3.91 -16.86
N SER A 102 -7.04 -4.90 -16.00
CA SER A 102 -7.84 -5.18 -14.80
C SER A 102 -7.84 -3.99 -13.81
N MET A 103 -6.69 -3.35 -13.61
CA MET A 103 -6.58 -2.15 -12.75
C MET A 103 -7.45 -0.99 -13.27
N LEU A 104 -7.45 -0.76 -14.59
CA LEU A 104 -8.23 0.32 -15.20
C LEU A 104 -9.74 0.07 -15.13
N ILE A 105 -10.18 -1.16 -15.39
CA ILE A 105 -11.60 -1.54 -15.22
C ILE A 105 -12.06 -1.36 -13.78
N ARG A 106 -11.22 -1.71 -12.81
CA ARG A 106 -11.52 -1.48 -11.39
C ARG A 106 -11.64 0.01 -11.07
N ALA A 107 -10.75 0.85 -11.59
CA ALA A 107 -10.82 2.30 -11.39
C ALA A 107 -12.12 2.90 -11.98
N LEU A 108 -12.55 2.44 -13.16
CA LEU A 108 -13.83 2.85 -13.75
C LEU A 108 -15.02 2.41 -12.89
N ALA A 109 -15.00 1.19 -12.34
CA ALA A 109 -16.05 0.72 -11.44
C ALA A 109 -16.13 1.53 -10.13
N GLU A 110 -14.97 1.92 -9.59
CA GLU A 110 -14.91 2.82 -8.42
C GLU A 110 -15.49 4.20 -8.76
N GLN A 111 -15.19 4.74 -9.95
CA GLN A 111 -15.78 5.99 -10.42
C GLN A 111 -17.30 5.91 -10.62
N SER A 112 -17.82 4.81 -11.20
CA SER A 112 -19.27 4.60 -11.34
C SER A 112 -19.99 4.66 -10.00
N LYS A 113 -19.44 4.03 -8.96
CA LYS A 113 -20.01 4.09 -7.61
C LYS A 113 -20.05 5.50 -7.03
N LEU A 114 -19.03 6.33 -7.30
CA LEU A 114 -19.01 7.72 -6.86
C LEU A 114 -20.11 8.54 -7.54
N ILE A 115 -20.33 8.32 -8.84
CA ILE A 115 -21.41 8.98 -9.59
C ILE A 115 -22.78 8.56 -9.04
N GLU A 116 -22.99 7.26 -8.82
CA GLU A 116 -24.24 6.76 -8.24
C GLU A 116 -24.51 7.35 -6.85
N LEU A 117 -23.49 7.45 -6.00
CA LEU A 117 -23.61 8.09 -4.68
C LEU A 117 -23.97 9.56 -4.79
N GLN A 118 -23.38 10.29 -5.74
CA GLN A 118 -23.70 11.70 -5.98
C GLN A 118 -25.16 11.86 -6.43
N GLU A 119 -25.61 11.03 -7.38
CA GLU A 119 -26.99 11.07 -7.87
C GLU A 119 -27.99 10.77 -6.73
N MET A 120 -27.66 9.80 -5.88
CA MET A 120 -28.46 9.49 -4.69
C MET A 120 -28.52 10.68 -3.72
N ALA A 121 -27.39 11.32 -3.44
CA ALA A 121 -27.32 12.50 -2.57
C ALA A 121 -28.16 13.67 -3.12
N ASP A 122 -28.06 13.94 -4.42
CA ASP A 122 -28.83 15.00 -5.08
C ASP A 122 -30.33 14.72 -5.03
N ARG A 123 -30.74 13.46 -5.25
CA ARG A 123 -32.15 13.04 -5.14
C ARG A 123 -32.67 13.19 -3.72
N LEU A 124 -31.87 12.82 -2.73
CA LEU A 124 -32.23 12.92 -1.31
C LEU A 124 -32.40 14.39 -0.91
N HIS A 125 -31.45 15.26 -1.30
CA HIS A 125 -31.53 16.68 -1.02
C HIS A 125 -32.77 17.33 -1.66
N ARG A 126 -33.09 16.99 -2.92
CA ARG A 126 -34.33 17.45 -3.57
C ARG A 126 -35.59 17.03 -2.81
N LEU A 127 -35.62 15.82 -2.26
CA LEU A 127 -36.76 15.34 -1.47
C LEU A 127 -36.88 16.06 -0.13
N GLU A 128 -35.76 16.30 0.55
CA GLU A 128 -35.72 17.06 1.81
C GLU A 128 -36.26 18.48 1.61
N THR A 129 -35.80 19.20 0.59
CA THR A 129 -36.29 20.55 0.28
C THR A 129 -37.80 20.58 -0.01
N LEU A 130 -38.32 19.57 -0.72
CA LEU A 130 -39.76 19.46 -1.00
C LEU A 130 -40.58 19.20 0.28
N LEU A 131 -40.06 18.39 1.20
CA LEU A 131 -40.70 18.12 2.49
C LEU A 131 -40.70 19.36 3.39
N GLU A 132 -39.58 20.08 3.46
CA GLU A 132 -39.47 21.34 4.20
C GLU A 132 -40.42 22.42 3.65
N SER A 133 -40.62 22.48 2.33
CA SER A 133 -41.56 23.43 1.71
C SER A 133 -43.04 23.12 1.96
N ARG A 134 -43.36 21.91 2.45
CA ARG A 134 -44.73 21.45 2.75
C ARG A 134 -45.08 21.55 4.23
N ALA A 135 -44.11 21.80 5.10
CA ALA A 135 -44.29 22.04 6.53
C ALA A 135 -44.55 23.52 6.81
#